data_AF-A0A969NDY5-F1
#
_entry.id   AF-A0A969NDY5-F1
#
_cell.length_a   1.000
_cell.length_b   1.000
_cell.length_c   1.000
_cell.angle_alpha   90.00
_cell.angle_beta   90.00
_cell.angle_gamma   90.00
#
_symmetry.space_group_name_H-M   'P 1'
#
loop_
_entity.id
_entity.type
_entity.pdbx_description
1 polymer ?
#
loop_
_entity_poly.entity_id
_entity_poly.type
_entity_poly.pdbx_seq_one_letter_code
_entity_poly.pdbx_strand_id
1 'polypeptide(L)'
;TKSPLYLKDTKGRLWVGTKNGLNVQFPGFDGFKRYFNNQENNQSLSNNRIICIYQDNKNRIWIGTDNGLNLYDEKTESFQQF
;
A
#
# COMPACT_ATOMS: atom_id res chain seq x y z
N THR A 1 5.35 -20.56 5.49
CA THR A 1 4.06 -20.32 4.78
C THR A 1 4.13 -18.91 4.20
N LYS A 2 3.94 -18.73 2.89
CA LYS A 2 3.90 -17.38 2.32
C LYS A 2 2.59 -16.75 2.81
N SER A 3 2.68 -15.78 3.72
CA SER A 3 1.54 -14.96 4.10
C SER A 3 0.92 -14.41 2.83
N PRO A 4 -0.42 -14.48 2.68
CA PRO A 4 -1.03 -13.90 1.50
C PRO A 4 -0.72 -12.40 1.50
N LEU A 5 -0.49 -11.84 0.31
CA LEU A 5 -0.06 -10.44 0.12
C LEU A 5 -1.26 -9.49 0.25
N TYR A 6 -2.07 -9.67 1.29
CA TYR A 6 -3.16 -8.78 1.64
C TYR A 6 -3.20 -8.50 3.13
N LEU A 7 -3.77 -7.35 3.50
CA LEU A 7 -3.98 -6.92 4.87
C LEU A 7 -5.36 -6.26 4.96
N LYS A 8 -6.15 -6.63 5.96
CA LYS A 8 -7.31 -5.85 6.37
C LYS A 8 -6.90 -5.01 7.57
N ASP A 9 -6.97 -3.69 7.45
CA ASP A 9 -6.55 -2.80 8.52
C ASP A 9 -7.67 -2.53 9.54
N THR A 10 -7.31 -1.88 10.65
CA THR A 10 -8.25 -1.49 11.72
C THR A 10 -9.35 -0.53 11.29
N LYS A 11 -9.22 0.12 10.12
CA LYS A 11 -10.25 1.01 9.53
C LYS A 11 -11.15 0.27 8.55
N GLY A 12 -10.94 -1.02 8.34
CA GLY A 12 -11.73 -1.86 7.45
C GLY A 12 -11.32 -1.77 5.98
N ARG A 13 -10.22 -1.09 5.63
CA ARG A 13 -9.68 -1.10 4.26
C ARG A 13 -9.03 -2.45 3.98
N LEU A 14 -9.25 -2.97 2.77
CA LEU A 14 -8.57 -4.16 2.29
C LEU A 14 -7.44 -3.76 1.34
N TRP A 15 -6.22 -4.04 1.76
CA TRP A 15 -5.00 -3.79 1.01
C TRP A 15 -4.57 -5.09 0.33
N VAL A 16 -4.33 -5.05 -0.98
CA VAL A 16 -3.92 -6.21 -1.78
C VAL A 16 -2.70 -5.82 -2.60
N GLY A 17 -1.55 -6.38 -2.23
CA GLY A 17 -0.31 -6.21 -2.97
C GLY A 17 -0.26 -7.15 -4.17
N THR A 18 0.33 -6.68 -5.25
CA THR A 18 0.51 -7.47 -6.48
C THR A 18 1.92 -7.26 -7.04
N LYS A 19 2.24 -7.91 -8.15
CA LYS A 19 3.46 -7.59 -8.92
C LYS A 19 3.38 -6.23 -9.62
N ASN A 20 2.18 -5.68 -9.79
CA ASN A 20 1.89 -4.50 -10.61
C ASN A 20 1.19 -3.39 -9.80
N GLY A 21 1.55 -3.22 -8.53
CA GLY A 21 1.05 -2.18 -7.65
C GLY A 21 0.19 -2.71 -6.50
N LEU A 22 -0.36 -1.76 -5.77
CA LEU A 22 -1.18 -1.96 -4.57
C LEU A 22 -2.62 -1.60 -4.88
N ASN A 23 -3.55 -2.53 -4.64
CA ASN A 23 -4.99 -2.28 -4.75
C ASN A 23 -5.57 -2.10 -3.35
N VAL A 24 -6.40 -1.08 -3.16
CA VAL A 24 -7.02 -0.75 -1.88
C VAL A 24 -8.52 -0.62 -2.07
N GLN A 25 -9.28 -1.46 -1.38
CA GLN A 25 -10.71 -1.29 -1.27
C GLN A 25 -11.02 -0.52 0.01
N PHE A 26 -11.76 0.58 -0.14
CA PHE A 26 -12.22 1.39 0.98
C PHE A 26 -13.62 0.93 1.43
N PRO A 27 -13.93 0.98 2.74
CA PRO A 27 -15.27 0.71 3.23
C PRO A 27 -16.32 1.59 2.52
N GLY A 28 -17.40 0.99 2.06
CA GLY A 28 -18.48 1.71 1.35
C GLY A 28 -18.14 2.09 -0.09
N PHE A 29 -16.97 1.73 -0.61
CA PHE A 29 -16.58 1.91 -2.00
C PHE A 29 -16.65 0.57 -2.75
N ASP A 30 -17.43 0.51 -3.83
CA ASP A 30 -17.47 -0.64 -4.70
C ASP A 30 -16.33 -0.56 -5.73
N GLY A 31 -15.32 -1.41 -5.55
CA GLY A 31 -14.11 -1.45 -6.37
C GLY A 31 -12.81 -1.23 -5.61
N PHE A 32 -11.72 -1.03 -6.36
CA PHE A 32 -10.37 -0.84 -5.83
C PHE A 32 -9.76 0.43 -6.38
N LYS A 33 -9.13 1.21 -5.49
CA LYS A 33 -8.16 2.23 -5.89
C LYS A 33 -6.80 1.57 -6.07
N ARG A 34 -6.14 1.85 -7.19
CA ARG A 34 -4.82 1.31 -7.49
C ARG A 34 -3.75 2.37 -7.31
N TYR A 35 -2.69 2.00 -6.61
CA TYR A 35 -1.47 2.77 -6.46
C TYR A 35 -0.32 2.03 -7.14
N PHE A 36 0.55 2.78 -7.82
CA PHE A 36 1.69 2.24 -8.58
C PHE A 36 2.84 3.27 -8.57
N ASN A 37 4.03 2.84 -8.94
CA ASN A 37 5.18 3.71 -9.10
C ASN A 37 4.98 4.65 -10.29
N ASN A 38 5.12 5.94 -10.04
CA ASN A 38 5.17 6.99 -11.04
C ASN A 38 6.51 7.72 -10.90
N GLN A 39 7.36 7.61 -11.92
CA GLN A 39 8.71 8.18 -11.92
C GLN A 39 8.73 9.71 -11.83
N GLU A 40 7.64 10.38 -12.21
CA GLU A 40 7.51 11.84 -12.13
C GLU A 40 6.94 12.32 -10.78
N ASN A 41 6.52 11.38 -9.91
CA ASN A 41 5.92 11.69 -8.62
C ASN A 41 6.60 10.92 -7.48
N ASN A 42 7.43 11.63 -6.71
CA ASN A 42 8.11 11.08 -5.54
C ASN A 42 7.18 10.72 -4.36
N GLN A 43 5.89 11.08 -4.43
CA GLN A 43 4.87 10.67 -3.48
C GLN A 43 4.09 9.41 -3.93
N SER A 44 4.54 8.74 -4.99
CA SER A 44 4.03 7.44 -5.43
C SER A 44 4.79 6.29 -4.77
N LEU A 45 4.41 5.03 -5.04
CA LEU A 45 5.16 3.86 -4.56
C LEU A 45 6.58 3.85 -5.14
N SER A 46 7.57 3.41 -4.37
CA SER A 46 8.96 3.27 -4.82
C SER A 46 9.18 2.14 -5.85
N ASN A 47 8.33 1.11 -5.84
CA ASN A 47 8.30 0.05 -6.85
C ASN A 47 6.89 -0.56 -6.97
N ASN A 48 6.56 -1.15 -8.12
CA ASN A 48 5.27 -1.79 -8.37
C ASN A 48 5.13 -3.15 -7.69
N ARG A 49 6.21 -3.89 -7.50
CA ARG A 49 6.14 -5.21 -6.92
C ARG A 49 6.07 -5.11 -5.40
N ILE A 50 4.89 -5.36 -4.86
CA ILE A 50 4.64 -5.37 -3.43
C ILE A 50 5.15 -6.70 -2.85
N ILE A 51 5.88 -6.66 -1.75
CA ILE A 51 6.45 -7.84 -1.08
C ILE A 51 5.90 -8.04 0.33
N CYS A 52 5.48 -6.97 1.00
CA CYS A 52 4.78 -7.05 2.28
C CYS A 52 3.90 -5.82 2.51
N ILE A 53 2.88 -6.00 3.34
CA ILE A 53 1.97 -4.95 3.82
C ILE A 53 1.86 -5.14 5.32
N TYR A 54 2.06 -4.07 6.08
CA TYR A 54 2.08 -4.13 7.54
C TYR A 54 1.39 -2.92 8.15
N GLN A 55 0.53 -3.17 9.15
CA GLN A 55 0.00 -2.11 10.00
C GLN A 55 0.75 -2.10 11.32
N ASP A 56 1.34 -0.97 11.69
CA ASP A 56 2.00 -0.84 12.99
C ASP A 56 1.04 -0.49 14.13
N ASN A 57 1.54 -0.50 15.36
CA ASN A 57 0.75 -0.21 16.56
C ASN A 57 0.23 1.24 16.64
N LYS A 58 0.68 2.13 15.74
CA LYS A 58 0.17 3.49 15.59
C LYS A 58 -0.86 3.58 14.45
N ASN A 59 -1.37 2.44 13.98
CA ASN A 59 -2.28 2.29 12.85
C ASN A 59 -1.73 2.81 11.50
N ARG A 60 -0.40 2.98 11.37
CA ARG A 60 0.21 3.39 10.11
C ARG A 60 0.39 2.20 9.19
N ILE A 61 0.23 2.43 7.89
CA ILE A 61 0.36 1.40 6.87
C ILE A 61 1.71 1.51 6.18
N TRP A 62 2.48 0.43 6.25
CA TRP A 62 3.79 0.27 5.66
C TRP A 62 3.73 -0.73 4.51
N ILE A 63 4.28 -0.34 3.36
CA ILE A 63 4.33 -1.14 2.14
C ILE A 63 5.79 -1.40 1.80
N GLY A 64 6.23 -2.64 1.95
CA GLY A 64 7.51 -3.09 1.41
C GLY A 64 7.34 -3.43 -0.06
N THR A 65 8.25 -2.92 -0.89
CA THR A 65 8.32 -3.24 -2.31
C THR A 65 9.67 -3.87 -2.66
N ASP A 66 9.85 -4.35 -3.89
CA ASP A 66 11.16 -4.86 -4.35
C ASP A 66 12.29 -3.82 -4.22
N ASN A 67 11.97 -2.52 -4.16
CA ASN A 67 12.93 -1.45 -3.93
C ASN A 67 12.39 -0.41 -2.94
N GLY A 68 12.79 -0.50 -1.68
CA GLY A 68 12.49 0.50 -0.66
C GLY A 68 11.21 0.24 0.13
N LEU A 69 11.02 1.07 1.16
CA LEU A 69 9.90 1.01 2.09
C LEU A 69 9.01 2.24 1.91
N ASN A 70 7.70 2.07 1.97
CA ASN A 70 6.76 3.17 1.75
C ASN A 70 5.82 3.29 2.93
N LEU A 71 5.64 4.51 3.44
CA LEU A 71 4.63 4.84 4.46
C LEU A 71 3.46 5.54 3.77
N TYR A 72 2.27 4.97 3.89
CA TYR A 72 1.05 5.57 3.35
C TYR A 72 0.59 6.75 4.22
N ASP A 73 0.39 7.91 3.58
CA ASP A 73 -0.25 9.07 4.19
C ASP A 73 -1.72 9.11 3.77
N GLU A 74 -2.61 8.92 4.73
CA GLU A 74 -4.06 8.91 4.51
C GLU A 74 -4.64 10.29 4.21
N LYS A 75 -4.00 11.38 4.64
CA LYS A 75 -4.52 12.73 4.38
C LYS A 75 -4.36 13.12 2.92
N THR A 76 -3.28 12.67 2.31
CA THR A 76 -2.91 12.98 0.93
C THR A 76 -3.10 11.81 -0.03
N GLU A 77 -3.43 10.64 0.52
CA GLU A 77 -3.49 9.35 -0.18
C GLU A 77 -2.22 9.07 -1.01
N SER A 78 -1.07 9.34 -0.41
CA SER A 78 0.24 9.29 -1.06
C SER A 78 1.23 8.45 -0.24
N PHE A 79 2.49 8.36 -0.69
CA PHE A 79 3.52 7.55 -0.08
C PHE A 79 4.79 8.36 0.20
N GLN A 80 5.27 8.27 1.44
CA GLN A 80 6.64 8.66 1.76
C GLN A 80 7.55 7.45 1.54
N GLN A 81 8.54 7.62 0.65
CA GLN A 81 9.54 6.59 0.34
C GLN A 81 10.73 6.65 1.31
N PHE A 82 11.32 5.50 1.63
CA PHE A 82 12.51 5.30 2.46
C PHE A 82 13.48 4.33 1.80
#